data_AF-A0A3C0J8Z5-F1
#
_entry.id   AF-A0A3C0J8Z5-F1
#
_cell.length_a   1.000
_cell.length_b   1.000
_cell.length_c   1.000
_cell.angle_alpha   90.00
_cell.angle_beta   90.00
_cell.angle_gamma   90.00
#
_symmetry.space_group_name_H-M   'P 1'
#
loop_
_entity.id
_entity.type
_entity.pdbx_description
1 polymer ?
#
loop_
_entity_poly.entity_id
_entity_poly.type
_entity_poly.pdbx_seq_one_letter_code
_entity_poly.pdbx_strand_id
1 'polypeptide(L)'
;MENKEQLRPLTREERKFSEENYHLIMDFLKKLKLDAEEFFDIVVFDFLLSVEKYLNDPQLQAKCSFEAVSYMYMKRAVFVHFRKQKAQKRSTEAGSDISLDSMDMNIYNHSTMETASNLEYREMIKQIENGLTEEQKKIFSDKVEGYSLKEIADNHGIKQKRVYKQFDKVKRIVTEVMEA
;
A
#
# COMPACT_ATOMS: atom_id res chain seq x y z
N MET A 1 -16.72 -19.80 -1.74
CA MET A 1 -17.68 -18.71 -2.00
C MET A 1 -17.63 -18.42 -3.49
N GLU A 2 -18.23 -19.32 -4.27
CA GLU A 2 -19.59 -19.22 -4.81
C GLU A 2 -19.53 -18.55 -6.19
N ASN A 3 -20.01 -19.26 -7.21
CA ASN A 3 -19.93 -18.91 -8.63
C ASN A 3 -20.16 -17.41 -8.83
N LYS A 4 -19.16 -16.68 -9.35
CA LYS A 4 -19.43 -15.43 -10.04
C LYS A 4 -20.46 -15.79 -11.09
N GLU A 5 -21.69 -15.30 -10.95
CA GLU A 5 -22.70 -15.36 -11.99
C GLU A 5 -22.13 -14.62 -13.20
N GLN A 6 -21.41 -15.36 -14.03
CA GLN A 6 -20.85 -14.84 -15.27
C GLN A 6 -22.06 -14.60 -16.17
N LEU A 7 -22.24 -13.33 -16.54
CA LEU A 7 -23.22 -12.93 -17.54
C LEU A 7 -23.04 -13.82 -18.78
N ARG A 8 -24.06 -14.63 -19.07
CA ARG A 8 -24.06 -15.44 -20.30
C ARG A 8 -24.38 -14.54 -21.51
N PRO A 9 -24.10 -15.00 -22.74
CA PRO A 9 -24.62 -14.33 -23.92
C PRO A 9 -26.13 -14.12 -23.82
N LEU A 10 -26.57 -12.87 -24.03
CA LEU A 10 -27.98 -12.50 -23.97
C LEU A 10 -28.76 -13.11 -25.14
N THR A 11 -29.96 -13.60 -24.83
CA THR A 11 -31.00 -13.99 -25.79
C THR A 11 -31.50 -12.76 -26.58
N ARG A 12 -32.27 -13.01 -27.64
CA ARG A 12 -32.79 -11.93 -28.48
C ARG A 12 -33.76 -11.03 -27.69
N GLU A 13 -34.55 -11.65 -26.82
CA GLU A 13 -35.53 -10.99 -25.95
C GLU A 13 -34.82 -10.12 -24.92
N GLU A 14 -33.78 -10.66 -24.26
CA GLU A 14 -32.97 -9.91 -23.29
C GLU A 14 -32.26 -8.71 -23.95
N ARG A 15 -31.76 -8.86 -25.19
CA ARG A 15 -31.14 -7.75 -25.93
C ARG A 15 -32.13 -6.63 -26.22
N LYS A 16 -33.30 -6.96 -26.76
CA LYS A 16 -34.35 -5.97 -27.05
C LYS A 16 -34.76 -5.23 -25.78
N PHE A 17 -34.99 -5.98 -24.70
CA PHE A 17 -35.34 -5.41 -23.41
C PHE A 17 -34.23 -4.50 -22.85
N SER A 18 -32.96 -4.88 -23.05
CA SER A 18 -31.80 -4.07 -22.65
C SER A 18 -31.76 -2.75 -23.43
N GLU A 19 -31.96 -2.78 -24.74
CA GLU A 19 -32.00 -1.59 -25.60
C GLU A 19 -33.11 -0.62 -25.19
N GLU A 20 -34.30 -1.13 -24.89
CA GLU A 20 -35.46 -0.34 -24.45
C GLU A 20 -35.21 0.35 -23.10
N ASN A 21 -34.50 -0.31 -22.19
CA ASN A 21 -34.27 0.16 -20.82
C ASN A 21 -32.86 0.74 -20.59
N TYR A 22 -32.05 0.87 -21.64
CA TYR A 22 -30.65 1.31 -21.56
C TYR A 22 -30.50 2.70 -20.92
N HIS A 23 -31.49 3.57 -21.12
CA HIS A 23 -31.56 4.91 -20.53
C HIS A 23 -31.40 4.92 -19.00
N LEU A 24 -31.83 3.84 -18.32
CA LEU A 24 -31.73 3.70 -16.87
C LEU A 24 -30.30 3.75 -16.34
N ILE A 25 -29.31 3.36 -17.16
CA ILE A 25 -27.89 3.48 -16.79
C ILE A 25 -27.53 4.96 -16.60
N MET A 26 -27.88 5.80 -17.58
CA MET A 26 -27.55 7.22 -17.53
C MET A 26 -28.33 7.95 -16.42
N ASP A 27 -29.60 7.59 -16.23
CA ASP A 27 -30.42 8.13 -15.14
C ASP A 27 -29.84 7.75 -13.76
N PHE A 28 -29.40 6.51 -13.60
CA PHE A 28 -28.74 6.03 -12.37
C PHE A 28 -27.47 6.82 -12.07
N LEU A 29 -26.58 6.95 -13.06
CA LEU A 29 -25.32 7.67 -12.91
C LEU A 29 -25.55 9.14 -12.55
N LYS A 30 -26.48 9.80 -13.26
CA LYS A 30 -26.88 11.18 -12.98
C LYS A 30 -27.45 11.34 -11.57
N LYS A 31 -28.32 10.42 -11.15
CA LYS A 31 -28.96 10.45 -9.82
C LYS A 31 -27.94 10.31 -8.69
N LEU A 32 -26.91 9.48 -8.88
CA LEU A 32 -25.83 9.27 -7.92
C LEU A 32 -24.66 10.26 -8.08
N LYS A 33 -24.72 11.18 -9.05
CA LYS A 33 -23.64 12.11 -9.39
C LYS A 33 -22.31 11.40 -9.68
N LEU A 34 -22.40 10.27 -10.37
CA LEU A 34 -21.23 9.52 -10.84
C LEU A 34 -20.86 9.99 -12.24
N ASP A 35 -19.56 10.11 -12.50
CA ASP A 35 -19.07 10.44 -13.83
C ASP A 35 -19.35 9.28 -14.81
N ALA A 36 -19.88 9.60 -15.98
CA ALA A 36 -20.26 8.58 -16.95
C ALA A 36 -19.05 7.96 -17.62
N GLU A 37 -17.98 8.73 -17.84
CA GLU A 37 -16.74 8.21 -18.43
C GLU A 37 -16.06 7.19 -17.51
N GLU A 38 -16.06 7.44 -16.20
CA GLU A 38 -15.51 6.50 -15.21
C GLU A 38 -16.42 5.30 -14.90
N PHE A 39 -17.73 5.53 -14.74
CA PHE A 39 -18.62 4.51 -14.14
C PHE A 39 -19.45 3.70 -15.12
N PHE A 40 -19.51 4.07 -16.41
CA PHE A 40 -20.33 3.33 -17.37
C PHE A 40 -19.94 1.85 -17.47
N ASP A 41 -18.66 1.55 -17.71
CA ASP A 41 -18.14 0.18 -17.84
C ASP A 41 -18.24 -0.61 -16.53
N ILE A 42 -18.25 0.10 -15.39
CA ILE A 42 -18.40 -0.50 -14.08
C ILE A 42 -19.81 -1.06 -13.89
N VAL A 43 -20.83 -0.34 -14.38
CA VAL A 43 -22.24 -0.66 -14.09
C VAL A 43 -22.93 -1.41 -15.22
N VAL A 44 -22.47 -1.29 -16.48
CA VAL A 44 -23.16 -1.86 -17.65
C VAL A 44 -23.32 -3.38 -17.57
N PHE A 45 -22.31 -4.11 -17.09
CA PHE A 45 -22.41 -5.56 -16.98
C PHE A 45 -23.40 -6.02 -15.91
N ASP A 46 -23.45 -5.32 -14.77
CA ASP A 46 -24.43 -5.59 -13.71
C ASP A 46 -25.84 -5.16 -14.14
N PHE A 47 -25.98 -4.12 -14.97
CA PHE A 47 -27.25 -3.79 -15.63
C PHE A 47 -27.72 -4.95 -16.53
N LEU A 48 -26.85 -5.47 -17.41
CA LEU A 48 -27.22 -6.60 -18.29
C LEU A 48 -27.51 -7.88 -17.48
N LEU A 49 -26.78 -8.11 -16.39
CA LEU A 49 -27.07 -9.21 -15.46
C LEU A 49 -28.45 -9.03 -14.82
N SER A 50 -28.82 -7.79 -14.45
CA SER A 50 -30.15 -7.51 -13.93
C SER A 50 -31.26 -7.79 -14.94
N VAL A 51 -31.02 -7.58 -16.24
CA VAL A 51 -31.98 -7.94 -17.31
C VAL A 51 -32.18 -9.43 -17.37
N GLU A 52 -31.09 -10.20 -17.41
CA GLU A 52 -31.14 -11.67 -17.39
C GLU A 52 -31.92 -12.16 -16.15
N LYS A 53 -31.57 -11.68 -14.97
CA LYS A 53 -32.20 -12.12 -13.71
C LYS A 53 -33.66 -11.72 -13.62
N TYR A 54 -34.00 -10.51 -14.06
CA TYR A 54 -35.38 -10.02 -14.02
C TYR A 54 -36.28 -10.80 -14.97
N LEU A 55 -35.85 -11.02 -16.22
CA LEU A 55 -36.66 -11.73 -17.21
C LEU A 55 -36.84 -13.23 -16.90
N ASN A 56 -35.86 -13.85 -16.22
CA ASN A 56 -35.92 -15.26 -15.86
C ASN A 56 -36.60 -15.55 -14.50
N ASP A 57 -37.00 -14.52 -13.73
CA ASP A 57 -37.67 -14.68 -12.44
C ASP A 57 -39.05 -13.98 -12.40
N PRO A 58 -40.14 -14.72 -12.71
CA PRO A 58 -41.50 -14.18 -12.66
C PRO A 58 -41.92 -13.70 -11.27
N GLN A 59 -41.38 -14.27 -10.18
CA GLN A 59 -41.72 -13.83 -8.82
C GLN A 59 -41.10 -12.47 -8.51
N LEU A 60 -39.89 -12.22 -9.02
CA LEU A 60 -39.23 -10.92 -8.91
C LEU A 60 -40.02 -9.84 -9.67
N GLN A 61 -40.46 -10.14 -10.89
CA GLN A 61 -41.29 -9.22 -11.70
C GLN A 61 -42.61 -8.86 -11.02
N ALA A 62 -43.21 -9.80 -10.29
CA ALA A 62 -44.45 -9.54 -9.55
C ALA A 62 -44.26 -8.60 -8.34
N LYS A 63 -43.03 -8.47 -7.82
CA LYS A 63 -42.74 -7.75 -6.58
C LYS A 63 -42.03 -6.42 -6.80
N CYS A 64 -41.23 -6.30 -7.85
CA CYS A 64 -40.34 -5.17 -8.07
C CYS A 64 -40.38 -4.72 -9.52
N SER A 65 -40.26 -3.41 -9.75
CA SER A 65 -40.06 -2.88 -11.10
C SER A 65 -38.64 -3.18 -11.58
N PHE A 66 -38.46 -3.26 -12.91
CA PHE A 66 -37.14 -3.45 -13.51
C PHE A 66 -36.16 -2.32 -13.14
N GLU A 67 -36.63 -1.07 -13.07
CA GLU A 67 -35.80 0.06 -12.62
C GLU A 67 -35.22 -0.17 -11.23
N ALA A 68 -36.04 -0.61 -10.27
CA ALA A 68 -35.59 -0.88 -8.92
C ALA A 68 -34.54 -2.00 -8.89
N VAL A 69 -34.77 -3.08 -9.64
CA VAL A 69 -33.85 -4.22 -9.72
C VAL A 69 -32.54 -3.81 -10.39
N SER A 70 -32.58 -3.12 -11.53
CA SER A 70 -31.37 -2.67 -12.22
C SER A 70 -30.53 -1.72 -11.37
N TYR A 71 -31.16 -0.82 -10.62
CA TYR A 71 -30.47 0.08 -9.69
C TYR A 71 -29.79 -0.68 -8.56
N MET A 72 -30.39 -1.76 -8.04
CA MET A 72 -29.75 -2.59 -7.01
C MET A 72 -28.48 -3.27 -7.53
N TYR A 73 -28.51 -3.82 -8.73
CA TYR A 73 -27.34 -4.46 -9.35
C TYR A 73 -26.25 -3.43 -9.68
N MET A 74 -26.59 -2.32 -10.32
CA MET A 74 -25.61 -1.26 -10.61
C MET A 74 -25.00 -0.67 -9.33
N LYS A 75 -25.80 -0.46 -8.28
CA LYS A 75 -25.29 0.00 -6.97
C LYS A 75 -24.33 -1.01 -6.33
N ARG A 76 -24.59 -2.31 -6.48
CA ARG A 76 -23.67 -3.36 -6.05
C ARG A 76 -22.35 -3.29 -6.81
N ALA A 77 -22.39 -3.07 -8.13
CA ALA A 77 -21.20 -2.92 -8.96
C ALA A 77 -20.30 -1.77 -8.48
N VAL A 78 -20.91 -0.60 -8.26
CA VAL A 78 -20.23 0.60 -7.71
C VAL A 78 -19.61 0.31 -6.35
N PHE A 79 -20.35 -0.35 -5.45
CA PHE A 79 -19.82 -0.72 -4.14
C PHE A 79 -18.61 -1.65 -4.23
N VAL A 80 -18.69 -2.67 -5.08
CA VAL A 80 -17.58 -3.62 -5.31
C VAL A 80 -16.37 -2.89 -5.90
N HIS A 81 -16.58 -1.96 -6.82
CA HIS A 81 -15.53 -1.15 -7.40
C HIS A 81 -14.79 -0.33 -6.34
N PHE A 82 -15.50 0.45 -5.52
CA PHE A 82 -14.88 1.22 -4.43
C PHE A 82 -14.18 0.31 -3.40
N ARG A 83 -14.77 -0.84 -3.08
CA ARG A 83 -14.15 -1.80 -2.16
C ARG A 83 -12.82 -2.33 -2.71
N LYS A 84 -12.74 -2.61 -4.01
CA LYS A 84 -11.49 -3.05 -4.66
C LYS A 84 -10.44 -1.93 -4.67
N GLN A 85 -10.83 -0.70 -5.02
CA GLN A 85 -9.92 0.45 -4.96
C GLN A 85 -9.34 0.63 -3.55
N LYS A 86 -10.19 0.56 -2.51
CA LYS A 86 -9.77 0.64 -1.11
C LYS A 86 -8.91 -0.54 -0.64
N ALA A 87 -8.99 -1.70 -1.30
CA ALA A 87 -8.18 -2.88 -0.94
C ALA A 87 -6.79 -2.85 -1.58
N GLN A 88 -6.60 -2.15 -2.71
CA GLN A 88 -5.29 -2.02 -3.37
C GLN A 88 -4.31 -1.15 -2.59
N LYS A 89 -4.82 -0.26 -1.76
CA LYS A 89 -4.05 0.50 -0.77
C LYS A 89 -4.31 -0.15 0.58
N ARG A 90 -3.29 -0.39 1.43
CA ARG A 90 -3.56 -0.66 2.84
C ARG A 90 -4.17 0.61 3.44
N SER A 91 -5.48 0.80 3.35
CA SER A 91 -6.16 1.87 4.06
C SER A 91 -6.02 1.57 5.55
N THR A 92 -5.24 2.39 6.26
CA THR A 92 -5.45 2.59 7.69
C THR A 92 -6.89 3.05 7.88
N GLU A 93 -7.61 2.53 8.87
CA GLU A 93 -9.05 2.78 9.11
C GLU A 93 -9.44 4.27 9.18
N ALA A 94 -8.47 5.18 9.33
CA ALA A 94 -8.63 6.61 9.14
C ALA A 94 -8.67 6.95 7.63
N GLY A 95 -9.87 6.95 7.05
CA GLY A 95 -10.13 7.18 5.64
C GLY A 95 -9.79 8.57 5.11
N SER A 96 -8.51 8.89 4.97
CA SER A 96 -8.05 10.02 4.17
C SER A 96 -6.80 9.65 3.39
N ASP A 97 -7.01 9.07 2.21
CA ASP A 97 -6.02 9.19 1.14
C ASP A 97 -6.01 10.68 0.75
N ILE A 98 -5.11 11.46 1.36
CA ILE A 98 -4.90 12.86 1.05
C ILE A 98 -4.22 12.93 -0.31
N SER A 99 -4.80 13.69 -1.24
CA SER A 99 -4.18 13.94 -2.55
C SER A 99 -2.80 14.59 -2.34
N LEU A 100 -1.80 14.19 -3.12
CA LEU A 100 -0.48 14.83 -3.08
C LEU A 100 -0.59 16.34 -3.31
N ASP A 101 -1.52 16.78 -4.16
CA ASP A 101 -1.83 18.20 -4.42
C ASP A 101 -2.44 18.95 -3.23
N SER A 102 -2.94 18.22 -2.22
CA SER A 102 -3.49 18.82 -1.00
C SER A 102 -2.49 18.87 0.15
N MET A 103 -1.28 18.35 -0.04
CA MET A 103 -0.19 18.50 0.92
C MET A 103 0.57 19.80 0.61
N ASP A 104 0.71 20.65 1.62
CA ASP A 104 1.56 21.84 1.54
C ASP A 104 3.02 21.41 1.27
N MET A 105 3.69 22.06 0.30
CA MET A 105 5.06 21.75 -0.14
C MET A 105 6.08 21.73 1.01
N ASN A 106 5.75 22.35 2.14
CA ASN A 106 6.57 22.38 3.35
C ASN A 106 6.79 21.00 4.01
N ILE A 107 5.95 19.99 3.74
CA ILE A 107 6.13 18.63 4.29
C ILE A 107 7.24 17.86 3.56
N TYR A 108 7.59 18.26 2.33
CA TYR A 108 8.54 17.53 1.48
C TYR A 108 10.02 17.73 1.87
N ASN A 109 10.33 18.74 2.68
CA ASN A 109 11.71 19.13 2.98
C ASN A 109 12.35 18.40 4.17
N HIS A 110 11.72 17.37 4.73
CA HIS A 110 12.30 16.68 5.89
C HIS A 110 13.34 15.60 5.52
N SER A 111 13.61 15.36 4.23
CA SER A 111 14.63 14.39 3.79
C SER A 111 16.05 14.95 3.69
N THR A 112 16.28 16.21 4.06
CA THR A 112 17.63 16.79 4.17
C THR A 112 17.86 17.33 5.58
N MET A 113 17.96 16.42 6.55
CA MET A 113 18.69 16.70 7.80
C MET A 113 20.19 16.37 7.69
N GLU A 114 20.71 16.19 6.47
CA GLU A 114 22.15 16.38 6.22
C GLU A 114 22.41 17.89 6.39
N THR A 115 23.24 18.33 7.34
CA THR A 115 24.59 18.81 6.95
C THR A 115 25.52 19.17 8.12
N ALA A 116 25.12 19.08 9.39
CA ALA A 116 26.02 19.33 10.54
C ALA A 116 26.36 18.05 11.32
N SER A 117 25.34 17.32 11.79
CA SER A 117 25.53 16.14 12.64
C SER A 117 26.25 14.97 11.95
N ASN A 118 26.08 14.80 10.63
CA ASN A 118 26.80 13.77 9.87
C ASN A 118 28.29 14.12 9.68
N LEU A 119 28.65 15.41 9.63
CA LEU A 119 30.03 15.85 9.53
C LEU A 119 30.76 15.61 10.86
N GLU A 120 30.16 16.05 11.96
CA GLU A 120 30.66 15.84 13.33
C GLU A 120 30.80 14.34 13.65
N TYR A 121 29.79 13.53 13.29
CA TYR A 121 29.84 12.08 13.45
C TYR A 121 31.01 11.47 12.68
N ARG A 122 31.22 11.89 11.42
CA ARG A 122 32.32 11.38 10.60
C ARG A 122 33.69 11.79 11.14
N GLU A 123 33.82 12.98 11.71
CA GLU A 123 35.06 13.43 12.36
C GLU A 123 35.35 12.65 13.64
N MET A 124 34.33 12.40 14.46
CA MET A 124 34.43 11.57 15.66
C MET A 124 34.87 10.13 15.34
N ILE A 125 34.29 9.52 14.29
CA ILE A 125 34.70 8.19 13.83
C ILE A 125 36.18 8.18 13.42
N LYS A 126 36.66 9.20 12.70
CA LYS A 126 38.07 9.30 12.32
C LYS A 126 39.00 9.43 13.53
N GLN A 127 38.60 10.19 14.55
CA GLN A 127 39.38 10.32 15.79
C GLN A 127 39.47 8.99 16.52
N ILE A 128 38.36 8.24 16.61
CA ILE A 128 38.34 6.89 17.18
C ILE A 128 39.28 5.98 16.39
N GLU A 129 39.16 5.93 15.05
CA GLU A 129 39.98 5.07 14.19
C GLU A 129 41.48 5.33 14.34
N ASN A 130 41.90 6.59 14.55
CA ASN A 130 43.31 6.94 14.75
C ASN A 130 43.89 6.33 16.06
N GLY A 131 43.06 6.08 17.08
CA GLY A 131 43.46 5.44 18.33
C GLY A 131 43.46 3.90 18.27
N LEU A 132 42.94 3.30 17.21
CA LEU A 132 42.76 1.85 17.10
C LEU A 132 43.86 1.17 16.29
N THR A 133 44.23 -0.04 16.71
CA THR A 133 45.01 -0.97 15.88
C THR A 133 44.18 -1.53 14.72
N GLU A 134 44.81 -2.04 13.67
CA GLU A 134 44.10 -2.61 12.51
C GLU A 134 43.13 -3.74 12.87
N GLU A 135 43.45 -4.57 13.86
CA GLU A 135 42.53 -5.60 14.38
C GLU A 135 41.32 -4.97 15.07
N GLN A 136 41.52 -3.89 15.83
CA GLN A 136 40.47 -3.18 16.53
C GLN A 136 39.58 -2.36 15.59
N LYS A 137 40.14 -1.76 14.53
CA LYS A 137 39.38 -1.06 13.48
C LYS A 137 38.39 -1.99 12.80
N LYS A 138 38.82 -3.21 12.44
CA LYS A 138 37.93 -4.23 11.88
C LYS A 138 36.78 -4.58 12.82
N ILE A 139 37.10 -4.84 14.10
CA ILE A 139 36.08 -5.13 15.12
C ILE A 139 35.12 -3.93 15.30
N PHE A 140 35.64 -2.71 15.27
CA PHE A 140 34.85 -1.49 15.42
C PHE A 140 33.90 -1.26 14.23
N SER A 141 34.40 -1.38 12.99
CA SER A 141 33.59 -1.23 11.77
C SER A 141 32.41 -2.21 11.76
N ASP A 142 32.68 -3.49 11.97
CA ASP A 142 31.62 -4.50 12.02
C ASP A 142 30.62 -4.22 13.16
N LYS A 143 31.10 -3.68 14.29
CA LYS A 143 30.21 -3.30 15.39
C LYS A 143 29.30 -2.14 15.03
N VAL A 144 29.81 -1.14 14.32
CA VAL A 144 29.03 0.01 13.80
C VAL A 144 28.00 -0.44 12.77
N GLU A 145 28.34 -1.44 11.94
CA GLU A 145 27.43 -2.08 10.99
C GLU A 145 26.36 -2.97 11.65
N GLY A 146 26.49 -3.24 12.95
CA GLY A 146 25.47 -3.94 13.75
C GLY A 146 25.79 -5.40 14.09
N TYR A 147 26.94 -5.93 13.66
CA TYR A 147 27.32 -7.32 13.96
C TYR A 147 27.53 -7.54 15.46
N SER A 148 27.19 -8.74 15.93
CA SER A 148 27.51 -9.20 17.28
C SER A 148 28.99 -9.58 17.40
N LEU A 149 29.56 -9.52 18.62
CA LEU A 149 30.96 -9.90 18.84
C LEU A 149 31.24 -11.37 18.50
N LYS A 150 30.20 -12.21 18.53
CA LYS A 150 30.28 -13.60 18.10
C LYS A 150 30.43 -13.68 16.58
N GLU A 151 29.56 -13.00 15.83
CA GLU A 151 29.64 -12.94 14.36
C GLU A 151 30.97 -12.36 13.89
N ILE A 152 31.48 -11.32 14.56
CA ILE A 152 32.80 -10.73 14.27
C ILE A 152 33.92 -11.77 14.48
N ALA A 153 33.88 -12.53 15.57
CA ALA A 153 34.87 -13.56 15.84
C ALA A 153 34.86 -14.66 14.76
N ASP A 154 33.66 -15.09 14.38
CA ASP A 154 33.45 -16.14 13.38
C ASP A 154 33.86 -15.65 11.97
N ASN A 155 33.53 -14.41 11.59
CA ASN A 155 33.84 -13.80 10.29
C ASN A 155 35.35 -13.58 10.07
N HIS A 156 36.08 -13.17 11.11
CA HIS A 156 37.52 -12.87 11.01
C HIS A 156 38.41 -14.05 11.43
N GLY A 157 37.84 -15.20 11.82
CA GLY A 157 38.59 -16.35 12.31
C GLY A 157 39.37 -16.09 13.60
N ILE A 158 38.88 -15.15 14.43
CA ILE A 158 39.51 -14.74 15.69
C ILE A 158 38.82 -15.47 16.84
N LYS A 159 39.57 -15.91 17.85
CA LYS A 159 38.97 -16.49 19.07
C LYS A 159 38.05 -15.46 19.74
N GLN A 160 36.80 -15.83 20.03
CA GLN A 160 35.81 -14.96 20.69
C GLN A 160 36.39 -14.21 21.90
N LYS A 161 37.06 -14.91 22.83
CA LYS A 161 37.70 -14.29 24.01
C LYS A 161 38.67 -13.14 23.65
N ARG A 162 39.38 -13.25 22.53
CA ARG A 162 40.27 -12.18 22.02
C ARG A 162 39.47 -11.01 21.48
N VAL A 163 38.39 -11.25 20.73
CA VAL A 163 37.48 -10.20 20.24
C VAL A 163 36.87 -9.42 21.40
N TYR A 164 36.34 -10.09 22.43
CA TYR A 164 35.81 -9.42 23.63
C TYR A 164 36.87 -8.51 24.29
N LYS A 165 38.09 -9.04 24.52
CA LYS A 165 39.18 -8.27 25.13
C LYS A 165 39.63 -7.08 24.28
N GLN A 166 39.65 -7.22 22.95
CA GLN A 166 39.98 -6.12 22.06
C GLN A 166 38.85 -5.09 22.01
N PHE A 167 37.60 -5.53 22.02
CA PHE A 167 36.44 -4.65 22.05
C PHE A 167 36.36 -3.82 23.34
N ASP A 168 36.75 -4.37 24.50
CA ASP A 168 36.85 -3.58 25.74
C ASP A 168 37.91 -2.48 25.68
N LYS A 169 38.96 -2.64 24.85
CA LYS A 169 39.91 -1.56 24.57
C LYS A 169 39.31 -0.54 23.61
N VAL A 170 38.60 -0.99 22.58
CA VAL A 170 37.86 -0.11 21.66
C VAL A 170 36.87 0.77 22.42
N LYS A 171 36.07 0.18 23.34
CA LYS A 171 35.12 0.94 24.17
C LYS A 171 35.78 2.07 24.95
N ARG A 172 36.95 1.84 25.54
CA ARG A 172 37.67 2.88 26.28
C ARG A 172 38.07 4.05 25.40
N ILE A 173 38.60 3.78 24.20
CA ILE A 173 38.97 4.81 23.23
C ILE A 173 37.73 5.58 22.75
N VAL A 174 36.61 4.88 22.52
CA VAL A 174 35.33 5.52 22.18
C VAL A 174 34.85 6.44 23.29
N THR A 175 34.89 5.99 24.55
CA THR A 175 34.52 6.82 25.71
C THR A 175 35.41 8.05 25.83
N GLU A 176 36.73 7.89 25.68
CA GLU A 176 37.67 9.02 25.72
C GLU A 176 37.39 10.06 24.62
N VAL A 177 37.07 9.63 23.40
CA VAL A 177 36.75 10.55 22.29
C VAL A 177 35.37 11.21 22.47
N MET A 178 34.41 10.52 23.09
CA MET A 178 33.07 11.08 23.35
C MET A 178 33.04 12.05 24.54
N GLU A 179 34.00 11.96 25.45
CA GLU A 179 34.11 12.82 26.64
C GLU A 179 35.10 14.00 26.45
N ALA A 180 35.80 14.05 25.31
CA ALA A 180 36.75 15.11 24.93
C ALA A 180 36.07 16.31 24.26
#